data_AF-A0A2H5QLJ1-F1
#
_entry.id   AF-A0A2H5QLJ1-F1
#
_cell.length_a   1.000
_cell.length_b   1.000
_cell.length_c   1.000
_cell.angle_alpha   90.00
_cell.angle_beta   90.00
_cell.angle_gamma   90.00
#
_symmetry.space_group_name_H-M   'P 1'
#
loop_
_entity.id
_entity.type
_entity.pdbx_description
1 polymer ?
#
loop_
_entity_poly.entity_id
_entity_poly.type
_entity_poly.pdbx_seq_one_letter_code
_entity_poly.pdbx_strand_id
1 'polypeptide(L)'
;MENESLLHQKLSLFGVNPKKEERHNDNKTTSSAVTIRGVLTSLKENLNEKDKRPVIHLGHGDPSAFPCFRTSTVAEDAVVDALRTAHYNCYSPTFGVPSARR
;
A
#
# COMPACT_ATOMS: atom_id res chain seq x y z
N MET A 1 -30.86 -47.72 0.03
CA MET A 1 -29.57 -47.04 -0.18
C MET A 1 -29.55 -46.40 -1.57
N GLU A 2 -30.39 -45.40 -1.78
CA GLU A 2 -30.36 -44.54 -2.97
C GLU A 2 -30.77 -43.17 -2.47
N ASN A 3 -29.83 -42.22 -2.30
CA ASN A 3 -30.16 -40.79 -2.16
C ASN A 3 -28.96 -39.82 -2.11
N GLU A 4 -27.71 -40.28 -2.10
CA GLU A 4 -26.55 -39.37 -2.17
C GLU A 4 -26.28 -38.86 -3.59
N SER A 5 -26.49 -39.72 -4.60
CA SER A 5 -26.29 -39.37 -6.02
C SER A 5 -27.30 -38.32 -6.52
N LEU A 6 -28.56 -38.42 -6.07
CA LEU A 6 -29.63 -37.52 -6.49
C LEU A 6 -29.48 -36.11 -5.87
N LEU A 7 -28.91 -36.01 -4.67
CA LEU A 7 -28.60 -34.74 -4.00
C LEU A 7 -27.46 -34.00 -4.72
N HIS A 8 -26.40 -34.72 -5.08
CA HIS A 8 -25.30 -34.15 -5.87
C HIS A 8 -25.76 -33.66 -7.24
N GLN A 9 -26.67 -34.38 -7.89
CA GLN A 9 -27.21 -33.98 -9.19
C GLN A 9 -28.17 -32.78 -9.09
N LYS A 10 -28.97 -32.66 -8.01
CA LYS A 10 -29.83 -31.50 -7.77
C LYS A 10 -29.05 -30.22 -7.44
N LEU A 11 -27.98 -30.31 -6.64
CA LEU A 11 -27.18 -29.13 -6.27
C LEU A 11 -26.41 -28.53 -7.46
N SER A 12 -25.97 -29.38 -8.39
CA SER A 12 -25.39 -28.97 -9.67
C SER A 12 -26.36 -28.15 -10.54
N LEU A 13 -27.64 -28.57 -10.60
CA LEU A 13 -28.67 -27.90 -11.41
C LEU A 13 -29.04 -26.50 -10.89
N PHE A 14 -28.86 -26.25 -9.59
CA PHE A 14 -29.09 -24.94 -8.94
C PHE A 14 -27.85 -24.04 -8.92
N GLY A 15 -26.73 -24.44 -9.55
CA GLY A 15 -25.51 -23.63 -9.60
C GLY A 15 -24.83 -23.42 -8.25
N VAL A 16 -25.19 -24.21 -7.23
CA VAL A 16 -24.57 -24.14 -5.91
C VAL A 16 -23.38 -25.09 -5.88
N ASN A 17 -22.19 -24.55 -6.14
CA ASN A 17 -20.94 -25.27 -5.91
C ASN A 17 -20.65 -25.34 -4.40
N PRO A 18 -20.49 -26.54 -3.80
CA PRO A 18 -20.05 -26.64 -2.42
C PRO A 18 -18.64 -26.05 -2.33
N LYS A 19 -18.49 -25.00 -1.51
CA LYS A 19 -17.17 -24.43 -1.22
C LYS A 19 -16.31 -25.53 -0.61
N LYS A 20 -15.17 -25.81 -1.25
CA LYS A 20 -14.14 -26.67 -0.66
C LYS A 20 -13.68 -26.02 0.63
N GLU A 21 -13.96 -26.67 1.74
CA GLU A 21 -13.35 -26.36 3.03
C GLU A 21 -11.91 -26.88 3.00
N GLU A 22 -10.99 -26.05 2.52
CA GLU A 22 -9.57 -26.34 2.61
C GLU A 22 -9.10 -26.06 4.04
N ARG A 23 -8.97 -27.14 4.83
CA ARG A 23 -8.24 -27.10 6.09
C ARG A 23 -6.77 -26.84 5.79
N HIS A 24 -6.37 -25.57 5.85
CA HIS A 24 -4.98 -25.16 5.74
C HIS A 24 -4.26 -25.49 7.05
N ASN A 25 -3.41 -26.51 7.02
CA ASN A 25 -2.53 -26.85 8.14
C ASN A 25 -1.13 -27.15 7.61
N ASP A 26 -0.50 -26.13 7.02
CA ASP A 26 0.90 -26.19 6.59
C ASP A 26 1.72 -25.14 7.35
N ASN A 27 2.43 -25.66 8.34
CA ASN A 27 3.52 -25.05 9.07
C ASN A 27 4.74 -24.82 8.16
N LYS A 28 4.62 -23.92 7.19
CA LYS A 28 5.74 -23.54 6.32
C LYS A 28 6.29 -22.18 6.73
N THR A 29 7.31 -22.19 7.58
CA THR A 29 8.19 -21.04 7.84
C THR A 29 8.98 -20.67 6.58
N THR A 30 8.34 -19.99 5.62
CA THR A 30 9.04 -19.13 4.65
C THR A 30 8.92 -17.71 5.15
N SER A 31 9.85 -17.33 6.04
CA SER A 31 9.94 -16.01 6.70
C SER A 31 10.02 -14.82 5.72
N SER A 32 10.18 -15.07 4.41
CA SER A 32 10.27 -14.07 3.35
C SER A 32 8.96 -13.80 2.57
N ALA A 33 7.83 -14.43 2.92
CA ALA A 33 6.60 -14.34 2.10
C ALA A 33 5.66 -13.17 2.43
N VAL A 34 5.77 -12.56 3.61
CA VAL A 34 4.85 -11.49 4.05
C VAL A 34 5.52 -10.14 3.91
N THR A 35 5.04 -9.32 2.97
CA THR A 35 5.48 -7.92 2.83
C THR A 35 4.39 -6.97 3.35
N ILE A 36 4.79 -5.83 3.92
CA ILE A 36 3.86 -4.76 4.33
C ILE A 36 2.94 -4.39 3.16
N ARG A 37 3.51 -4.26 1.95
CA ARG A 37 2.75 -3.96 0.73
C ARG A 37 1.70 -5.05 0.43
N GLY A 38 2.07 -6.32 0.53
CA GLY A 38 1.15 -7.44 0.29
C GLY A 38 -0.02 -7.47 1.27
N VAL A 39 0.25 -7.28 2.56
CA VAL A 39 -0.80 -7.20 3.59
C VAL A 39 -1.74 -6.01 3.33
N LEU A 40 -1.19 -4.83 3.03
CA LEU A 40 -2.01 -3.65 2.73
C LEU A 40 -2.86 -3.81 1.47
N THR A 41 -2.34 -4.44 0.42
CA THR A 41 -3.11 -4.74 -0.80
C THR A 41 -4.26 -5.68 -0.47
N SER A 42 -4.00 -6.77 0.25
CA SER A 42 -5.04 -7.72 0.66
C SER A 42 -6.14 -7.05 1.50
N LEU A 43 -5.78 -6.17 2.44
CA LEU A 43 -6.76 -5.41 3.22
C LEU A 43 -7.62 -4.50 2.34
N LYS A 44 -7.02 -3.82 1.36
CA LYS A 44 -7.75 -2.93 0.43
C LYS A 44 -8.73 -3.70 -0.46
N GLU A 45 -8.33 -4.86 -0.97
CA GLU A 45 -9.16 -5.72 -1.81
C GLU A 45 -10.37 -6.30 -1.07
N ASN A 46 -10.30 -6.40 0.27
CA ASN A 46 -11.37 -6.91 1.12
C ASN A 46 -12.27 -5.80 1.70
N LEU A 47 -12.13 -4.56 1.25
CA LEU A 47 -13.02 -3.47 1.66
C LEU A 47 -14.42 -3.63 1.06
N ASN A 48 -15.45 -3.33 1.85
CA ASN A 48 -16.83 -3.34 1.37
C ASN A 48 -17.10 -2.13 0.47
N GLU A 49 -17.32 -2.38 -0.83
CA GLU A 49 -17.64 -1.33 -1.81
C GLU A 49 -18.91 -0.53 -1.50
N LYS A 50 -19.83 -1.09 -0.71
CA LYS A 50 -21.06 -0.39 -0.28
C LYS A 50 -20.83 0.53 0.93
N ASP A 51 -19.70 0.39 1.62
CA ASP A 51 -19.34 1.28 2.72
C ASP A 51 -18.84 2.62 2.17
N LYS A 52 -19.42 3.71 2.68
CA LYS A 52 -19.10 5.08 2.25
C LYS A 52 -18.12 5.78 3.19
N ARG A 53 -17.72 5.14 4.28
CA ARG A 53 -16.75 5.73 5.21
C ARG A 53 -15.39 5.92 4.52
N PRO A 54 -14.69 7.03 4.77
CA PRO A 54 -13.37 7.24 4.20
C PRO A 54 -12.39 6.17 4.71
N VAL A 55 -11.56 5.65 3.81
CA VAL A 55 -10.54 4.66 4.12
C VAL A 55 -9.30 5.36 4.69
N ILE A 56 -8.84 4.94 5.87
CA ILE A 56 -7.59 5.43 6.47
C ILE A 56 -6.43 4.58 5.93
N HIS A 57 -5.48 5.22 5.23
CA HIS A 57 -4.31 4.53 4.70
C HIS A 57 -3.23 4.34 5.77
N LEU A 58 -2.95 3.09 6.15
CA LEU A 58 -1.99 2.74 7.22
C LEU A 58 -0.53 2.56 6.74
N GLY A 59 -0.25 2.77 5.46
CA GLY A 59 1.07 2.50 4.88
C GLY A 59 1.55 3.55 3.88
N HIS A 60 1.04 4.77 3.97
CA HIS A 60 1.60 5.89 3.22
C HIS A 60 2.90 6.33 3.89
N GLY A 61 4.04 6.06 3.25
CA GLY A 61 5.34 6.52 3.72
C GLY A 61 5.69 7.94 3.26
N ASP A 62 4.97 8.45 2.25
CA ASP A 62 5.12 9.82 1.76
C ASP A 62 4.18 10.75 2.52
N PRO A 63 4.69 11.68 3.36
CA PRO A 63 3.85 12.62 4.08
C PRO A 63 3.19 13.66 3.16
N SER A 64 3.75 13.94 1.97
CA SER A 64 3.22 14.97 1.06
C SER A 64 1.83 14.66 0.51
N ALA A 65 1.40 13.39 0.61
CA ALA A 65 0.05 12.97 0.27
C ALA A 65 -1.04 13.58 1.18
N PHE A 66 -0.68 14.06 2.38
CA PHE A 66 -1.63 14.71 3.27
C PHE A 66 -1.43 16.23 3.26
N PRO A 67 -2.48 17.03 2.98
CA PRO A 67 -2.38 18.49 2.90
C PRO A 67 -1.87 19.18 4.17
N CYS A 68 -1.94 18.52 5.33
CA CYS A 68 -1.44 19.03 6.60
C CYS A 68 0.10 18.96 6.73
N PHE A 69 0.77 18.12 5.95
CA PHE A 69 2.23 18.12 5.87
C PHE A 69 2.67 19.04 4.73
N ARG A 70 2.85 20.32 5.07
CA ARG A 70 3.36 21.33 4.15
C ARG A 70 4.84 21.60 4.43
N THR A 71 5.58 21.89 3.37
CA THR A 71 6.93 22.44 3.49
C THR A 71 6.88 23.74 4.31
N SER A 72 7.88 23.97 5.16
CA SER A 72 7.99 25.21 5.91
C SER A 72 8.24 26.39 4.96
N THR A 73 7.63 27.55 5.23
CA THR A 73 7.86 28.77 4.43
C THR A 73 9.33 29.16 4.37
N VAL A 74 10.10 28.88 5.43
CA VAL A 74 11.55 29.12 5.46
C VAL A 74 12.28 28.32 4.37
N ALA A 75 11.86 27.07 4.15
CA ALA A 75 12.45 26.25 3.10
C ALA A 75 12.00 26.69 1.70
N GLU A 76 10.75 27.13 1.56
CA GLU A 76 10.24 27.71 0.30
C GLU A 76 11.01 28.98 -0.08
N ASP A 77 11.17 29.91 0.87
CA ASP A 77 11.91 31.16 0.68
C ASP A 77 13.38 30.92 0.33
N ALA A 78 14.03 29.95 0.99
CA ALA A 78 15.41 29.58 0.70
C ALA A 78 15.58 29.03 -0.74
N VAL A 79 14.62 28.26 -1.25
CA VAL A 79 14.64 27.78 -2.64
C VAL A 79 14.48 28.96 -3.61
N VAL A 80 13.57 29.89 -3.33
CA VAL A 80 13.36 31.09 -4.16
C VAL A 80 14.63 31.96 -4.19
N ASP A 81 15.27 32.17 -3.05
CA ASP A 81 16.51 32.95 -2.95
C ASP A 81 17.67 32.29 -3.70
N ALA A 82 17.84 30.97 -3.54
CA ALA A 82 18.85 30.20 -4.28
C ALA A 82 18.69 30.33 -5.81
N LEU A 83 17.44 30.34 -6.30
CA LEU A 83 17.14 30.54 -7.72
C LEU A 83 17.41 31.97 -8.19
N ARG A 84 17.02 32.97 -7.39
CA ARG A 84 17.18 34.39 -7.74
C ARG A 84 18.64 34.85 -7.76
N THR A 85 19.44 34.33 -6.84
CA THR A 85 20.86 34.68 -6.73
C THR A 85 21.73 33.99 -7.79
N ALA A 86 21.25 32.91 -8.39
CA ALA A 86 21.98 32.07 -9.35
C ALA A 86 23.33 31.53 -8.83
N HIS A 87 23.58 31.57 -7.51
CA HIS A 87 24.84 31.14 -6.90
C HIS A 87 25.07 29.63 -6.94
N TYR A 88 24.00 28.85 -7.14
CA TYR A 88 24.04 27.39 -7.07
C TYR A 88 23.78 26.71 -8.43
N ASN A 89 23.99 27.42 -9.55
CA ASN A 89 23.73 26.91 -10.89
C ASN A 89 24.86 26.03 -11.47
N CYS A 90 26.02 25.97 -10.80
CA CYS A 90 27.15 25.15 -11.23
C CYS A 90 27.14 23.77 -10.56
N TYR A 91 28.01 22.88 -11.05
CA TYR A 91 28.20 21.58 -10.41
C TYR A 91 28.65 21.72 -8.95
N SER A 92 27.98 21.01 -8.04
CA SER A 92 28.42 20.91 -6.65
C SER A 92 29.71 20.09 -6.53
N PRO A 93 30.52 20.30 -5.48
CA PRO A 93 31.57 19.35 -5.11
C PRO A 93 31.01 17.93 -4.93
N THR A 94 31.85 16.90 -5.05
CA THR A 94 31.45 15.48 -4.97
C THR A 94 30.62 15.15 -3.73
N PHE A 95 30.89 15.82 -2.61
CA PHE A 95 30.20 15.61 -1.35
C PHE A 95 29.14 16.68 -1.04
N GLY A 96 28.75 17.50 -2.02
CA GLY A 96 27.85 18.64 -1.84
C GLY A 96 28.54 19.93 -1.40
N VAL A 97 27.78 21.00 -1.21
CA VAL A 97 28.30 22.31 -0.79
C VAL A 97 28.74 22.30 0.68
N PRO A 98 29.95 22.77 1.04
CA PRO A 98 30.45 22.70 2.42
C PRO A 98 29.54 23.38 3.46
N SER A 99 28.86 24.46 3.09
CA SER A 99 27.93 25.18 3.97
C SER A 99 26.68 24.39 4.33
N ALA A 100 26.26 23.41 3.51
CA ALA A 100 25.10 22.57 3.80
C ALA A 100 25.46 21.30 4.60
N ARG A 101 26.76 21.02 4.81
CA ARG A 101 27.24 19.86 5.58
C ARG A 101 27.69 20.19 7.01
N ARG A 102 27.93 21.46 7.32
CA ARG A 102 28.41 21.94 8.62
C ARG A 102 27.23 22.34 9.47
#